data_AF-A0A1M5BW60-F1
#
_entry.id   AF-A0A1M5BW60-F1
#
_cell.length_a   1.000
_cell.length_b   1.000
_cell.length_c   1.000
_cell.angle_alpha   90.00
_cell.angle_beta   90.00
_cell.angle_gamma   90.00
#
_symmetry.space_group_name_H-M   'P 1'
#
loop_
_entity.id
_entity.type
_entity.pdbx_description
1 polymer ?
#
loop_
_entity_poly.entity_id
_entity_poly.type
_entity_poly.pdbx_seq_one_letter_code
_entity_poly.pdbx_strand_id
1 'polypeptide(L)'
;MYPILKSGDIIGFKEINSFSSLIYGEMYLVSFNIDGDEYLSVKCVNRSDKEDCLKLVSYNTHHEPMDIPFAAINAMAIVKFSVRRHMMM
;
A
#
# COMPACT_ATOMS: atom_id res chain seq x y z
N MET A 1 -2.57 -0.68 -8.60
CA MET A 1 -3.84 -1.13 -7.97
C MET A 1 -5.02 -1.23 -8.93
N TYR A 2 -4.89 -0.80 -10.20
CA TYR A 2 -5.86 -1.14 -11.25
C TYR A 2 -6.01 -2.67 -11.39
N PRO A 3 -7.22 -3.20 -11.64
CA PRO A 3 -8.48 -2.49 -11.86
C PRO A 3 -9.26 -2.14 -10.58
N ILE A 4 -8.83 -2.65 -9.42
CA ILE A 4 -9.55 -2.50 -8.15
C ILE A 4 -9.68 -1.02 -7.77
N LEU A 5 -8.54 -0.32 -7.67
CA LEU A 5 -8.48 1.13 -7.47
C LEU A 5 -8.04 1.83 -8.76
N LYS A 6 -8.71 2.92 -9.09
CA LYS A 6 -8.43 3.78 -10.24
C LYS A 6 -8.08 5.19 -9.75
N SER A 7 -7.42 5.95 -10.62
CA SER A 7 -7.15 7.36 -10.38
C SER A 7 -8.46 8.11 -10.11
N GLY A 8 -8.47 8.93 -9.06
CA GLY A 8 -9.66 9.68 -8.63
C GLY A 8 -10.52 8.96 -7.59
N ASP A 9 -10.22 7.71 -7.23
CA ASP A 9 -10.90 7.04 -6.13
C ASP A 9 -10.57 7.68 -4.79
N ILE A 10 -11.58 7.76 -3.93
CA ILE A 10 -11.41 8.09 -2.52
C ILE A 10 -11.30 6.78 -1.76
N ILE A 11 -10.30 6.66 -0.88
CA ILE A 11 -10.16 5.49 -0.01
C ILE A 11 -10.42 5.88 1.44
N GLY A 12 -11.18 5.05 2.15
CA GLY A 12 -11.25 5.08 3.60
C GLY A 12 -10.26 4.10 4.19
N PHE A 13 -9.50 4.53 5.19
CA PHE A 13 -8.47 3.70 5.82
C PHE A 13 -8.51 3.82 7.35
N LYS A 14 -7.86 2.88 8.02
CA LYS A 14 -7.61 2.93 9.47
C LYS A 14 -6.11 2.80 9.71
N GLU A 15 -5.51 3.79 10.36
CA GLU A 15 -4.10 3.73 10.77
C GLU A 15 -3.84 2.54 11.69
N ILE A 16 -2.66 1.94 11.54
CA ILE A 16 -2.18 0.88 12.41
C ILE A 16 -1.00 1.39 13.24
N ASN A 17 -0.97 1.00 14.51
CA ASN A 17 0.05 1.46 15.45
C ASN A 17 1.23 0.48 15.59
N SER A 18 1.16 -0.68 14.92
CA SER A 18 2.21 -1.69 14.99
C SER A 18 2.22 -2.57 13.74
N PHE A 19 3.42 -2.87 13.23
CA PHE A 19 3.61 -3.79 12.12
C PHE A 19 3.48 -5.27 12.52
N SER A 20 3.43 -5.57 13.81
CA SER A 20 3.15 -6.93 14.30
C SER A 20 1.73 -7.40 13.97
N SER A 21 0.81 -6.46 13.71
CA SER A 21 -0.61 -6.71 13.42
C SER A 21 -0.93 -6.64 11.92
N LEU A 22 0.08 -6.75 11.04
CA LEU A 22 -0.13 -6.76 9.60
C LEU A 22 -0.91 -8.01 9.17
N ILE A 23 -1.96 -7.80 8.39
CA ILE A 23 -2.72 -8.86 7.74
C ILE A 23 -2.19 -8.97 6.31
N TYR A 24 -1.31 -9.94 6.09
CA TYR A 24 -0.70 -10.13 4.78
C TYR A 24 -1.74 -10.51 3.72
N GLY A 25 -1.58 -9.96 2.52
CA GLY A 25 -2.52 -10.06 1.41
C GLY A 25 -3.50 -8.88 1.32
N GLU A 26 -3.69 -8.12 2.40
CA GLU A 26 -4.59 -6.96 2.42
C GLU A 26 -3.94 -5.70 1.83
N MET A 27 -4.79 -4.77 1.40
CA MET A 27 -4.35 -3.46 0.88
C MET A 27 -4.08 -2.47 2.01
N TYR A 28 -2.93 -1.82 1.96
CA TYR A 28 -2.55 -0.74 2.87
C TYR A 28 -2.16 0.51 2.09
N LEU A 29 -2.42 1.66 2.69
CA LEU A 29 -1.71 2.90 2.41
C LEU A 29 -0.38 2.83 3.16
N VAL A 30 0.73 2.98 2.45
CA VAL A 30 2.09 2.85 2.97
C VAL A 30 2.85 4.13 2.66
N SER A 31 3.34 4.79 3.70
CA SER A 31 4.29 5.89 3.60
C SER A 31 5.69 5.36 3.89
N PHE A 32 6.65 5.64 3.01
CA PHE A 32 8.02 5.15 3.13
C PHE A 32 9.01 6.10 2.47
N ASN A 33 10.26 6.08 2.91
CA ASN A 33 11.36 6.87 2.35
C ASN A 33 12.34 5.97 1.59
N ILE A 34 12.79 6.40 0.42
CA ILE A 34 13.87 5.75 -0.33
C ILE A 34 14.83 6.81 -0.81
N ASP A 35 16.10 6.65 -0.46
CA ASP A 35 17.19 7.55 -0.87
C ASP A 35 16.93 9.04 -0.58
N GLY A 36 16.15 9.34 0.46
CA GLY A 36 15.77 10.70 0.86
C GLY A 36 14.41 11.15 0.33
N ASP A 37 13.83 10.47 -0.65
CA ASP A 37 12.54 10.80 -1.23
C ASP A 37 11.37 10.16 -0.46
N GLU A 38 10.33 10.95 -0.19
CA GLU A 38 9.10 10.48 0.45
C GLU A 38 8.10 9.94 -0.57
N TYR A 39 7.63 8.72 -0.33
CA TYR A 39 6.60 8.08 -1.13
C TYR A 39 5.36 7.78 -0.30
N LEU A 40 4.21 7.88 -0.95
CA LEU A 40 2.93 7.45 -0.42
C LEU A 40 2.23 6.60 -1.47
N SER A 41 1.91 5.34 -1.15
CA SER A 41 1.27 4.46 -2.13
C SER A 41 0.30 3.47 -1.51
N VAL A 42 -0.71 3.07 -2.28
CA VAL A 42 -1.58 1.95 -1.93
C VAL A 42 -1.06 0.68 -2.60
N LYS A 43 -0.82 -0.37 -1.81
CA LYS A 43 -0.30 -1.67 -2.25
C LYS A 43 -0.88 -2.80 -1.42
N CYS A 44 -0.93 -4.00 -2.00
CA CYS A 44 -1.09 -5.22 -1.21
C CYS A 44 0.20 -5.47 -0.44
N VAL A 45 0.07 -5.77 0.85
CA VAL A 45 1.19 -6.00 1.74
C VAL A 45 1.41 -7.50 1.91
N ASN A 46 2.55 -8.00 1.47
CA ASN A 46 2.90 -9.42 1.48
C ASN A 46 4.19 -9.67 2.27
N ARG A 47 4.40 -10.93 2.66
CA ARG A 47 5.68 -11.37 3.22
C ARG A 47 6.77 -11.24 2.16
N SER A 48 7.90 -10.67 2.54
CA SER A 48 9.12 -10.72 1.73
C SER A 48 9.89 -12.00 2.04
N ASP A 49 10.65 -12.45 1.06
CA ASP A 49 11.65 -13.52 1.24
C ASP A 49 12.98 -12.95 1.76
N LYS A 50 13.11 -11.62 1.79
CA LYS A 50 14.26 -10.90 2.36
C LYS A 50 13.99 -10.60 3.83
N GLU A 51 15.02 -10.77 4.66
CA GLU A 51 14.95 -10.41 6.08
C GLU A 51 14.61 -8.93 6.26
N ASP A 52 13.83 -8.65 7.31
CA ASP A 52 13.37 -7.31 7.69
C ASP A 52 12.76 -6.47 6.57
N CYS A 53 12.19 -7.13 5.55
CA CYS A 53 11.53 -6.50 4.42
C CYS A 53 10.04 -6.84 4.35
N LEU A 54 9.30 -5.90 3.78
CA LEU A 54 7.91 -6.06 3.39
C LEU A 54 7.82 -6.04 1.86
N LYS A 55 7.05 -6.96 1.28
CA LYS A 55 6.84 -7.00 -0.17
C LYS A 55 5.57 -6.23 -0.51
N LEU A 56 5.73 -5.12 -1.22
CA LEU A 56 4.63 -4.35 -1.76
C LEU A 56 4.25 -4.86 -3.16
N VAL A 57 3.02 -5.32 -3.31
CA VAL A 57 2.52 -5.89 -4.56
C VAL A 57 1.39 -5.03 -5.13
N SER A 58 1.37 -4.88 -6.46
CA SER A 58 0.30 -4.19 -7.17
C SER A 58 -0.64 -5.20 -7.84
N TYR A 59 -1.95 -4.96 -7.78
CA TYR A 59 -2.92 -5.65 -8.65
C TYR A 59 -2.73 -5.33 -10.14
N ASN A 60 -2.10 -4.20 -10.46
CA ASN A 60 -1.79 -3.85 -11.84
C ASN A 60 -0.52 -4.60 -12.24
N THR A 61 -0.66 -5.58 -13.14
CA THR A 61 0.41 -6.48 -13.62
C THR A 61 1.53 -5.78 -14.38
N HIS A 62 1.35 -4.52 -14.78
CA HIS A 62 2.41 -3.71 -15.38
C HIS A 62 3.38 -3.12 -14.34
N HIS A 63 3.10 -3.27 -13.04
CA HIS A 63 3.99 -2.82 -11.98
C HIS A 63 4.59 -4.02 -11.27
N GLU A 64 5.92 -4.09 -11.30
CA GLU A 64 6.67 -5.09 -10.58
C GLU A 64 6.46 -4.96 -9.05
N PRO A 65 6.49 -6.09 -8.32
CA PRO A 65 6.59 -6.09 -6.87
C PRO A 65 7.87 -5.40 -6.38
N MET A 66 7.83 -4.89 -5.17
CA MET A 66 8.95 -4.16 -4.58
C MET A 66 9.11 -4.54 -3.11
N ASP A 67 10.30 -4.99 -2.74
CA ASP A 67 10.65 -5.18 -1.33
C ASP A 67 11.12 -3.85 -0.74
N ILE A 68 10.58 -3.49 0.42
CA ILE A 68 11.03 -2.33 1.20
C ILE A 68 11.44 -2.77 2.60
N PRO A 69 12.56 -2.26 3.15
CA PRO A 69 12.92 -2.52 4.54
C PRO A 69 11.86 -1.95 5.49
N PHE A 70 11.55 -2.64 6.59
CA PHE A 70 10.65 -2.09 7.61
C PHE A 70 11.13 -0.75 8.16
N ALA A 71 12.45 -0.57 8.26
CA ALA A 71 13.08 0.67 8.72
C ALA A 71 12.82 1.87 7.78
N ALA A 72 12.46 1.63 6.52
CA ALA A 72 12.12 2.67 5.56
C ALA A 72 10.65 3.13 5.66
N ILE A 73 9.80 2.39 6.39
CA ILE A 73 8.37 2.68 6.50
C ILE A 73 8.12 3.69 7.61
N ASN A 74 7.49 4.81 7.25
CA ASN A 74 7.15 5.88 8.19
C ASN A 74 5.79 5.63 8.87
N ALA A 75 4.80 5.22 8.08
CA ALA A 75 3.44 4.99 8.57
C ALA A 75 2.67 4.04 7.65
N MET A 76 1.69 3.33 8.21
CA MET A 76 0.79 2.46 7.46
C MET A 76 -0.65 2.57 7.95
N ALA A 77 -1.59 2.40 7.02
CA ALA A 77 -3.01 2.30 7.32
C ALA A 77 -3.66 1.23 6.46
N ILE A 78 -4.49 0.37 7.06
CA ILE A 78 -5.24 -0.64 6.31
C ILE A 78 -6.39 0.02 5.56
N VAL A 79 -6.50 -0.26 4.27
CA VAL A 79 -7.62 0.21 3.43
C VAL A 79 -8.88 -0.56 3.82
N LYS A 80 -9.97 0.16 4.08
CA LYS A 80 -11.26 -0.42 4.48
C LYS A 80 -12.29 -0.37 3.38
N PHE A 81 -12.29 0.68 2.58
CA PHE A 81 -13.21 0.82 1.45
C PHE A 81 -12.64 1.79 0.42
N SER A 82 -13.24 1.76 -0.77
CA SER A 82 -13.04 2.74 -1.83
C SER A 82 -14.39 3.24 -2.32
N VAL A 83 -14.47 4.53 -2.61
CA VAL A 83 -15.61 5.18 -3.26
C VAL A 83 -15.12 5.75 -4.57
N ARG A 84 -15.74 5.32 -5.66
CA ARG A 84 -15.56 5.89 -7.00
C ARG A 84 -16.82 6.64 -7.40
N ARG A 85 -16.72 7.96 -7.54
CA ARG A 85 -17.82 8.78 -8.06
C ARG A 85 -17.64 8.97 -9.55
N HIS A 86 -18.59 8.48 -10.34
CA HIS A 86 -18.67 8.80 -11.75
C HIS A 86 -19.42 10.12 -11.91
N MET A 87 -18.73 11.14 -12.40
CA MET A 87 -19.39 12.35 -12.88
C MET A 87 -19.94 12.04 -14.27
N MET A 88 -21.26 11.95 -14.37
CA MET A 88 -21.95 12.00 -15.66
C MET A 88 -22.40 13.45 -15.86
N MET A 89 -22.09 14.01 -17.03
CA MET A 89 -22.64 15.28 -17.49
C MET A 89 -24.03 15.04 -18.06
#